data_AF-A0AA85F1I4-F1
#
_entry.id   AF-A0AA85F1I4-F1
#
_cell.length_a   1.000
_cell.length_b   1.000
_cell.length_c   1.000
_cell.angle_alpha   90.00
_cell.angle_beta   90.00
_cell.angle_gamma   90.00
#
_symmetry.space_group_name_H-M   'P 1'
#
loop_
_entity.id
_entity.type
_entity.pdbx_description
1 polymer ?
#
loop_
_entity_poly.entity_id
_entity_poly.type
_entity_poly.pdbx_seq_one_letter_code
_entity_poly.pdbx_strand_id
1 'polypeptide(L)'
;MQLFKFILRKDTPLQIAYRYRSYGIKLKSFDPPYLSVKPPMHVYQSVQFDIRGHDYVQLERFTSYVHKFFINCGYEVENFPLPPSKKLYRLYHTNSTNIRSDFEISEFRRIYRISGVKAVHLPILLDLIYQNLSSGIKIHIGKVSFDY
;
A
#
# COMPACT_ATOMS: atom_id res chain seq x y z
N MET A 1 -45.85 -17.70 -39.07
CA MET A 1 -44.57 -17.05 -39.43
C MET A 1 -43.51 -17.47 -38.42
N GLN A 2 -42.58 -18.32 -38.85
CA GLN A 2 -41.47 -18.83 -38.04
C GLN A 2 -40.46 -17.73 -37.72
N LEU A 3 -40.09 -17.62 -36.44
CA LEU A 3 -38.85 -16.98 -36.00
C LEU A 3 -37.88 -18.08 -35.58
N PHE A 4 -36.83 -18.27 -36.38
CA PHE A 4 -35.69 -19.13 -36.07
C PHE A 4 -34.93 -18.54 -34.87
N LYS A 5 -35.03 -19.19 -33.71
CA LYS A 5 -34.06 -19.02 -32.62
C LYS A 5 -32.88 -19.96 -32.87
N PHE A 6 -31.73 -19.38 -33.22
CA PHE A 6 -30.44 -20.07 -33.20
C PHE A 6 -30.11 -20.47 -31.76
N ILE A 7 -30.37 -21.72 -31.42
CA ILE A 7 -29.84 -22.34 -30.20
C ILE A 7 -28.42 -22.79 -30.54
N LEU A 8 -27.44 -22.15 -29.89
CA LEU A 8 -26.07 -22.65 -29.76
C LEU A 8 -26.12 -24.09 -29.28
N ARG A 9 -26.00 -25.02 -30.21
CA ARG A 9 -25.87 -26.46 -29.93
C ARG A 9 -24.49 -26.64 -29.33
N LYS A 10 -24.40 -26.57 -27.99
CA LYS A 10 -23.21 -26.99 -27.25
C LYS A 10 -22.81 -28.35 -27.78
N ASP A 11 -21.57 -28.40 -28.24
CA ASP A 11 -20.82 -29.55 -28.69
C ASP A 11 -21.33 -30.84 -28.05
N THR A 12 -22.14 -31.60 -28.79
CA THR A 12 -22.37 -33.00 -28.46
C THR A 12 -21.07 -33.71 -28.81
N PRO A 13 -20.27 -34.18 -27.84
CA PRO A 13 -19.12 -34.99 -28.19
C PRO A 13 -19.67 -36.23 -28.90
N LEU A 14 -19.26 -36.44 -30.16
CA LEU A 14 -19.44 -37.72 -30.83
C LEU A 14 -18.83 -38.76 -29.88
N GLN A 15 -19.68 -39.61 -29.28
CA GLN A 15 -19.25 -40.70 -28.43
C GLN A 15 -18.63 -41.78 -29.30
N ILE A 16 -17.41 -41.51 -29.75
CA ILE A 16 -16.59 -42.51 -30.39
C ILE A 16 -16.00 -43.32 -29.23
N ALA A 17 -16.36 -44.59 -29.17
CA ALA A 17 -15.95 -45.50 -28.11
C ALA A 17 -14.45 -45.85 -28.23
N TYR A 18 -13.58 -44.88 -27.97
CA TYR A 18 -12.20 -45.17 -27.66
C TYR A 18 -12.17 -45.50 -26.16
N ARG A 19 -11.98 -46.77 -25.82
CA ARG A 19 -11.53 -47.16 -24.47
C ARG A 19 -10.09 -46.65 -24.30
N TYR A 20 -9.90 -45.36 -24.05
CA TYR A 20 -8.61 -44.88 -23.58
C TYR A 20 -8.49 -45.26 -22.10
N ARG A 21 -7.64 -46.24 -21.80
CA ARG A 21 -7.06 -46.31 -20.46
C ARG A 21 -6.25 -45.03 -20.29
N SER A 22 -6.79 -44.05 -19.57
CA SER A 22 -6.01 -42.93 -19.08
C SER A 22 -5.06 -43.48 -18.01
N TYR A 23 -3.91 -44.00 -18.44
CA TYR A 23 -2.82 -44.22 -17.51
C TYR A 23 -2.47 -42.86 -16.92
N GLY A 24 -2.49 -42.70 -15.60
CA GLY A 24 -2.11 -41.49 -14.88
C GLY A 24 -0.60 -41.22 -14.98
N ILE A 25 -0.07 -41.21 -16.21
CA ILE A 25 1.32 -40.97 -16.53
C ILE A 25 1.53 -39.47 -16.32
N LYS A 26 2.10 -39.12 -15.16
CA LYS A 26 2.65 -37.77 -14.96
C LYS A 26 3.89 -37.67 -15.86
N LEU A 27 3.74 -37.01 -17.00
CA LEU A 27 4.88 -36.62 -17.82
C LEU A 27 5.82 -35.79 -16.94
N LYS A 28 7.03 -36.28 -16.71
CA LYS A 28 8.07 -35.51 -16.04
C LYS A 28 8.39 -34.32 -16.96
N SER A 29 8.33 -33.10 -16.44
CA SER A 29 8.70 -31.92 -17.23
C SER A 29 10.10 -32.14 -17.81
N PHE A 30 10.24 -32.01 -19.13
CA PHE A 30 11.53 -32.09 -19.82
C PHE A 30 12.40 -30.86 -19.53
N ASP A 31 11.79 -29.80 -18.98
CA ASP A 31 12.52 -28.62 -18.58
C ASP A 31 13.40 -28.92 -17.37
N PRO A 32 14.66 -28.47 -17.38
CA PRO A 32 15.52 -28.60 -16.23
C PRO A 32 14.93 -27.81 -15.05
N PRO A 33 15.09 -28.30 -13.81
CA PRO A 33 14.36 -27.78 -12.65
C PRO A 33 14.63 -26.29 -12.37
N TYR A 34 15.77 -25.75 -12.81
CA TYR A 34 16.12 -24.34 -12.67
C TYR A 34 15.28 -23.40 -13.55
N LEU A 35 14.70 -23.88 -14.65
CA LEU A 35 13.87 -23.04 -15.54
C LEU A 35 12.53 -22.65 -14.87
N SER A 36 12.03 -23.50 -13.98
CA SER A 36 10.80 -23.27 -13.20
C SER A 36 11.01 -22.46 -11.92
N VAL A 37 12.26 -22.12 -11.57
CA VAL A 37 12.55 -21.34 -10.36
C VAL A 37 12.26 -19.86 -10.62
N LYS A 38 11.35 -19.29 -9.84
CA LYS A 38 11.09 -17.85 -9.89
C LYS A 38 12.33 -17.07 -9.42
N PRO A 39 12.67 -15.94 -10.06
CA PRO A 39 13.78 -15.12 -9.62
C PRO A 39 13.57 -14.63 -8.17
N PRO A 40 14.66 -14.44 -7.40
CA PRO A 40 14.56 -13.92 -6.04
C PRO A 40 13.97 -12.51 -6.07
N MET A 41 12.90 -12.29 -5.31
CA MET A 41 12.29 -10.97 -5.16
C MET A 41 12.98 -10.20 -4.04
N HIS A 42 13.28 -8.93 -4.28
CA HIS A 42 13.81 -8.05 -3.23
C HIS A 42 12.78 -7.87 -2.12
N VAL A 43 13.24 -7.95 -0.86
CA VAL A 43 12.45 -7.70 0.33
C VAL A 43 13.10 -6.57 1.11
N TYR A 44 12.36 -5.52 1.38
CA TYR A 44 12.80 -4.43 2.25
C TYR A 44 12.77 -4.90 3.69
N GLN A 45 13.91 -4.77 4.39
CA GLN A 45 14.01 -5.15 5.79
C GLN A 45 13.10 -4.31 6.67
N SER A 46 13.12 -2.99 6.47
CA SER A 46 12.24 -2.05 7.16
C SER A 46 11.93 -0.83 6.28
N VAL A 47 10.68 -0.37 6.33
CA VAL A 47 10.19 0.84 5.66
C VAL A 47 9.55 1.75 6.70
N GLN A 48 9.92 3.02 6.70
CA GLN A 48 9.37 4.02 7.60
C GLN A 48 8.41 4.94 6.87
N PHE A 49 7.23 5.14 7.45
CA PHE A 49 6.23 6.11 7.04
C PHE A 49 6.15 7.20 8.12
N ASP A 50 6.43 8.44 7.73
CA ASP A 50 6.29 9.63 8.56
C ASP A 50 5.05 10.40 8.12
N ILE A 51 4.01 10.31 8.92
CA ILE A 51 2.70 10.93 8.68
C ILE A 51 2.64 12.22 9.49
N ARG A 52 2.39 13.33 8.81
CA ARG A 52 2.44 14.68 9.38
C ARG A 52 1.15 15.42 9.11
N GLY A 53 0.70 16.21 10.07
CA GLY A 53 -0.50 17.02 9.95
C GLY A 53 -0.54 18.16 10.96
N HIS A 54 -1.25 19.24 10.62
CA HIS A 54 -1.47 20.36 11.53
C HIS A 54 -2.68 20.16 12.43
N ASP A 55 -3.73 19.50 11.92
CA ASP A 55 -4.90 19.11 12.71
C ASP A 55 -4.68 17.73 13.34
N TYR A 56 -4.60 17.71 14.68
CA TYR A 56 -4.39 16.50 15.45
C TYR A 56 -5.52 15.48 15.28
N VAL A 57 -6.78 15.92 15.22
CA VAL A 57 -7.94 15.01 15.17
C VAL A 57 -7.97 14.28 13.83
N GLN A 58 -7.68 15.00 12.74
CA GLN A 58 -7.60 14.39 11.41
C GLN A 58 -6.42 13.42 11.32
N LEU A 59 -5.25 13.82 11.85
CA LEU A 59 -4.07 12.97 11.89
C LEU A 59 -4.37 11.65 12.61
N GLU A 60 -4.99 11.70 13.79
CA GLU A 60 -5.27 10.51 14.60
C GLU A 60 -6.29 9.55 13.96
N ARG A 61 -7.28 10.12 13.27
CA ARG A 61 -8.25 9.32 12.50
C ARG A 61 -7.57 8.60 11.35
N PHE A 62 -6.71 9.30 10.61
CA PHE A 62 -5.98 8.72 9.49
C PHE A 62 -4.97 7.66 9.94
N THR A 63 -4.24 7.91 11.02
CA THR A 63 -3.26 6.97 11.58
C THR A 63 -3.94 5.70 12.11
N SER A 64 -5.13 5.83 12.70
CA SER A 64 -5.97 4.69 13.07
C SER A 64 -6.40 3.85 11.86
N TYR A 65 -6.72 4.47 10.72
CA TYR A 65 -7.01 3.78 9.47
C TYR A 65 -5.76 3.04 8.95
N VAL A 66 -4.62 3.73 8.86
CA VAL A 66 -3.35 3.17 8.36
C VAL A 66 -2.90 1.98 9.21
N HIS A 67 -3.05 2.06 10.54
CA HIS A 67 -2.71 0.96 11.45
C HIS A 67 -3.54 -0.30 11.15
N LYS A 68 -4.86 -0.15 11.03
CA LYS A 68 -5.77 -1.25 10.69
C LYS A 68 -5.48 -1.80 9.29
N PHE A 69 -5.18 -0.93 8.33
CA PHE A 69 -4.84 -1.32 6.97
C PHE A 69 -3.62 -2.25 6.94
N PHE A 70 -2.53 -1.89 7.63
CA PHE A 70 -1.33 -2.71 7.66
C PHE A 70 -1.51 -4.02 8.42
N ILE A 71 -2.24 -4.02 9.54
CA ILE A 71 -2.59 -5.24 10.27
C ILE A 71 -3.41 -6.18 9.38
N ASN A 72 -4.41 -5.66 8.66
CA ASN A 72 -5.23 -6.44 7.74
C ASN A 72 -4.44 -6.99 6.55
N CYS A 73 -3.37 -6.31 6.13
CA CYS A 73 -2.43 -6.79 5.11
C CYS A 73 -1.46 -7.87 5.64
N GLY A 74 -1.48 -8.16 6.94
CA GLY A 74 -0.63 -9.19 7.57
C GLY A 74 0.81 -8.74 7.83
N TYR A 75 1.05 -7.43 7.93
CA TYR A 75 2.36 -6.90 8.29
C TYR A 75 2.52 -6.70 9.79
N GLU A 76 3.75 -6.85 10.27
CA GLU A 76 4.14 -6.43 11.61
C GLU A 76 4.42 -4.91 11.60
N VAL A 77 3.78 -4.19 12.53
CA VAL A 77 3.74 -2.73 12.53
C VAL A 77 4.17 -2.19 13.88
N GLU A 78 5.21 -1.37 13.90
CA GLU A 78 5.57 -0.54 15.04
C GLU A 78 5.01 0.87 14.81
N ASN A 79 4.33 1.44 15.80
CA ASN A 79 3.85 2.81 15.73
C ASN A 79 4.27 3.61 16.97
N PHE A 80 4.61 4.89 16.78
CA PHE A 80 4.87 5.80 17.90
C PHE A 80 4.64 7.26 17.50
N PRO A 81 4.18 8.11 18.44
CA PRO A 81 4.11 9.55 18.24
C PRO A 81 5.48 10.20 18.39
N LEU A 82 5.68 11.31 17.68
CA LEU A 82 6.77 12.24 17.94
C LEU A 82 6.24 13.51 18.60
N PRO A 83 7.07 14.21 19.39
CA PRO A 83 6.69 15.49 19.97
C PRO A 83 6.34 16.50 18.87
N PRO A 84 5.29 17.33 19.08
CA PRO A 84 4.86 18.29 18.07
C PRO A 84 5.92 19.37 17.87
N SER A 85 6.22 19.67 16.60
CA SER A 85 7.09 20.80 16.26
C SER A 85 6.23 22.06 16.19
N LYS A 86 6.54 23.05 17.01
CA LYS A 86 5.82 24.32 17.01
C LYS A 86 6.62 25.39 16.27
N LYS A 87 5.96 26.09 15.36
CA LYS A 87 6.55 27.16 14.55
C LYS A 87 5.81 28.46 14.82
N LEU A 88 6.55 29.49 15.22
CA LEU A 88 6.02 30.83 15.39
C LEU A 88 6.08 31.58 14.06
N TYR A 89 4.92 32.06 13.62
CA TYR A 89 4.77 32.89 12.45
C TYR A 89 4.41 34.31 12.88
N ARG A 90 5.03 35.29 12.22
CA ARG A 90 4.78 36.71 12.45
C ARG A 90 4.23 37.33 11.18
N LEU A 91 3.11 38.04 11.31
CA LEU A 91 2.59 38.89 10.24
C LEU A 91 3.11 40.30 10.44
N TYR A 92 3.63 40.88 9.38
CA TYR A 92 4.06 42.27 9.36
C TYR A 92 2.99 43.16 8.74
N HIS A 93 2.97 44.43 9.13
CA HIS A 93 2.18 45.43 8.44
C HIS A 93 2.69 45.65 7.01
N THR A 94 1.78 45.97 6.09
CA THR A 94 2.15 46.28 4.70
C THR A 94 3.17 47.43 4.68
N ASN A 95 4.30 47.24 3.99
CA ASN A 95 5.39 48.22 3.88
C ASN A 95 6.01 48.63 5.23
N SER A 96 5.93 47.78 6.25
CA SER A 96 6.52 48.03 7.56
C SER A 96 7.17 46.77 8.14
N THR A 97 8.18 46.96 8.97
CA THR A 97 8.80 45.89 9.78
C THR A 97 8.10 45.70 11.12
N ASN A 98 7.05 46.49 11.40
CA ASN A 98 6.29 46.36 12.64
C ASN A 98 5.42 45.10 12.61
N ILE A 99 5.45 44.36 13.70
CA ILE A 99 4.72 43.10 13.89
C ILE A 99 3.24 43.44 14.12
N ARG A 100 2.38 42.91 13.25
CA ARG A 100 0.92 43.04 13.34
C ARG A 100 0.33 41.99 14.28
N SER A 101 0.76 40.75 14.13
CA SER A 101 0.24 39.63 14.91
C SER A 101 1.17 38.42 14.83
N ASP A 102 1.29 37.72 15.94
CA ASP A 102 2.05 36.47 16.03
C ASP A 102 1.08 35.30 16.28
N PHE A 103 1.31 34.18 15.60
CA PHE A 103 0.56 32.96 15.84
C PHE A 103 1.47 31.73 15.79
N GLU A 104 1.13 30.72 16.58
CA GLU A 104 1.84 29.46 16.67
C GLU A 104 1.10 28.37 15.89
N ILE A 105 1.80 27.67 15.00
CA ILE A 105 1.28 26.50 14.30
C ILE A 105 2.06 25.27 14.76
N SER A 106 1.35 24.29 15.30
CA SER A 106 1.91 22.98 15.64
C SER A 106 1.83 22.02 14.44
N GLU A 107 2.89 21.26 14.24
CA GLU A 107 2.99 20.15 13.29
C GLU A 107 3.12 18.86 14.10
N PHE A 108 2.07 18.04 14.05
CA PHE A 108 2.01 16.73 14.71
C PHE A 108 2.54 15.65 13.78
N ARG A 109 3.21 14.64 14.34
CA ARG A 109 3.87 13.58 13.59
C ARG A 109 3.60 12.21 14.21
N ARG A 110 3.32 11.24 13.36
CA ARG A 110 3.16 9.82 13.71
C ARG A 110 4.05 8.99 12.80
N ILE A 111 4.88 8.14 13.40
CA ILE A 111 5.76 7.25 12.68
C ILE A 111 5.17 5.85 12.68
N TYR A 112 5.18 5.22 11.51
CA TYR A 112 4.90 3.81 11.30
C TYR A 112 6.11 3.13 10.70
N ARG A 113 6.52 2.01 11.27
CA ARG A 113 7.60 1.17 10.73
C ARG A 113 7.04 -0.21 10.44
N ILE A 114 7.38 -0.71 9.26
CA ILE A 114 6.93 -2.01 8.77
C ILE A 114 8.14 -2.82 8.35
N SER A 115 8.20 -4.07 8.77
CA SER A 115 9.25 -5.03 8.42
C SER A 115 8.80 -5.98 7.31
N GLY A 116 9.75 -6.48 6.52
CA GLY A 116 9.50 -7.60 5.58
C GLY A 116 8.63 -7.27 4.36
N VAL A 117 8.64 -6.02 3.88
CA VAL A 117 7.83 -5.61 2.73
C VAL A 117 8.48 -6.09 1.43
N LYS A 118 7.80 -6.95 0.66
CA LYS A 118 8.30 -7.35 -0.68
C LYS A 118 8.24 -6.15 -1.62
N ALA A 119 9.23 -6.03 -2.50
CA ALA A 119 9.33 -4.92 -3.45
C ALA A 119 8.08 -4.74 -4.32
N VAL A 120 7.39 -5.84 -4.66
CA VAL A 120 6.15 -5.82 -5.45
C VAL A 120 4.95 -5.26 -4.66
N HIS A 121 4.91 -5.45 -3.35
CA HIS A 121 3.79 -4.99 -2.52
C HIS A 121 3.86 -3.49 -2.21
N LEU A 122 5.06 -2.93 -2.06
CA LEU A 122 5.26 -1.53 -1.70
C LEU A 122 4.47 -0.55 -2.59
N PRO A 123 4.59 -0.54 -3.92
CA PRO A 123 3.85 0.41 -4.76
C PRO A 123 2.33 0.26 -4.62
N ILE A 124 1.83 -0.97 -4.51
CA ILE A 124 0.39 -1.24 -4.34
C ILE A 124 -0.11 -0.66 -3.00
N LEU A 125 0.65 -0.84 -1.93
CA LEU A 125 0.32 -0.27 -0.63
C LEU A 125 0.32 1.26 -0.67
N LEU A 126 1.32 1.85 -1.34
CA LEU A 126 1.42 3.29 -1.49
C LEU A 126 0.23 3.86 -2.26
N ASP A 127 -0.16 3.25 -3.37
CA ASP A 127 -1.31 3.70 -4.16
C ASP A 127 -2.59 3.72 -3.34
N LEU A 128 -2.85 2.65 -2.57
CA LEU A 128 -4.02 2.55 -1.71
C LEU A 128 -4.01 3.59 -0.57
N ILE A 129 -2.84 3.85 0.02
CA ILE A 129 -2.70 4.86 1.07
C ILE A 129 -2.90 6.27 0.51
N TYR A 130 -2.30 6.58 -0.65
CA TYR A 130 -2.42 7.89 -1.28
C TYR A 130 -3.85 8.17 -1.77
N GLN A 131 -4.57 7.15 -2.25
CA GLN A 131 -5.99 7.29 -2.62
C GLN A 131 -6.89 7.63 -1.42
N ASN A 132 -6.52 7.18 -0.23
CA ASN A 132 -7.29 7.42 1.01
C ASN A 132 -6.72 8.57 1.86
N LEU A 133 -5.76 9.34 1.32
CA LEU A 133 -5.13 10.44 2.04
C LEU A 133 -6.11 11.59 2.26
N SER A 134 -6.32 12.00 3.51
CA SER A 134 -7.16 13.16 3.81
C SER A 134 -6.45 14.48 3.53
N SER A 135 -7.23 15.54 3.30
CA SER A 135 -6.71 16.89 3.10
C SER A 135 -5.85 17.35 4.27
N GLY A 136 -4.70 17.98 3.99
CA GLY A 136 -3.83 18.55 5.03
C GLY A 136 -2.92 17.56 5.75
N ILE A 137 -2.95 16.27 5.38
CA ILE A 137 -1.98 15.27 5.83
C ILE A 137 -0.89 15.09 4.78
N LYS A 138 0.35 14.95 5.22
CA LYS A 138 1.53 14.67 4.39
C LYS A 138 2.17 13.37 4.83
N ILE A 139 2.60 12.55 3.87
CA ILE A 139 3.30 11.28 4.14
C ILE A 139 4.67 11.34 3.50
N HIS A 140 5.70 10.97 4.26
CA HIS A 140 7.05 10.77 3.78
C HIS A 140 7.47 9.33 4.00
N ILE A 141 8.01 8.70 2.96
CA ILE A 141 8.51 7.33 3.02
C ILE A 141 10.02 7.36 2.91
N GLY A 142 10.69 6.60 3.76
CA GLY A 142 12.14 6.52 3.77
C GLY A 142 12.65 5.23 4.38
N LYS A 143 13.98 5.09 4.36
CA LYS A 143 14.66 4.10 5.20
C LYS A 143 14.52 4.51 6.66
N VAL A 144 14.53 3.52 7.56
CA VAL A 144 14.61 3.79 9.00
C VAL A 144 15.97 4.43 9.27
N SER A 145 15.98 5.70 9.65
CA SER A 145 17.16 6.37 10.22
C SER A 145 17.06 6.36 11.74
N PHE A 146 18.19 6.16 12.40
CA PHE A 146 18.34 6.23 13.86
C PHE A 146 18.93 7.58 14.29
N ASP A 147 18.64 8.63 13.51
CA ASP A 147 19.16 9.97 13.80
C ASP A 147 18.28 10.58 14.89
N TYR A 148 18.79 10.56 16.12
CA TYR A 148 18.29 11.31 17.27
C TYR A 148 19.04 12.64 17.41
#